data_AF-A0A7S2NQU9-F1
#
_entry.id   AF-A0A7S2NQU9-F1
#
_cell.length_a   1.000
_cell.length_b   1.000
_cell.length_c   1.000
_cell.angle_alpha   90.00
_cell.angle_beta   90.00
_cell.angle_gamma   90.00
#
_symmetry.space_group_name_H-M   'P 1'
#
loop_
_entity.id
_entity.type
_entity.pdbx_description
1 polymer ?
#
loop_
_entity_poly.entity_id
_entity_poly.type
_entity_poly.pdbx_seq_one_letter_code
_entity_poly.pdbx_strand_id
1 'polypeptide(L)'
;GLSPTQIRTDCHRAALEVILRRHYPSFVPEERWLRKLPHDSLSTFSAYAHAALGRFGLTVPHEFQDDDGSALQSFYDSVMPNPTSFACFDALRTALGPSIETSLLLDRALYLKINQRVPHVALVPLFDPCVSPRSVALVACKQPL
;
A
#
# COMPACT_ATOMS: atom_id res chain seq x y z
N GLY A 1 8.40 -14.58 5.84
CA GLY A 1 7.03 -14.18 6.23
C GLY A 1 7.07 -12.77 6.76
N LEU A 2 5.97 -12.02 6.65
CA LEU A 2 5.86 -10.69 7.27
C LEU A 2 6.09 -10.80 8.78
N SER A 3 6.86 -9.88 9.36
CA SER A 3 7.07 -9.84 10.81
C SER A 3 5.80 -9.40 11.54
N PRO A 4 5.57 -9.85 12.80
CA PRO A 4 4.40 -9.44 13.57
C PRO A 4 4.23 -7.92 13.74
N THR A 5 5.35 -7.17 13.74
CA THR A 5 5.36 -5.71 13.82
C THR A 5 4.91 -5.05 12.53
N GLN A 6 5.26 -5.62 11.37
CA GLN A 6 4.79 -5.15 10.06
C GLN A 6 3.28 -5.32 9.91
N ILE A 7 2.74 -6.50 10.25
CA ILE A 7 1.30 -6.76 10.17
C ILE A 7 0.52 -5.75 11.00
N ARG A 8 0.95 -5.50 12.25
CA ARG A 8 0.30 -4.50 13.11
C ARG A 8 0.35 -3.09 12.52
N THR A 9 1.50 -2.69 11.97
CA THR A 9 1.66 -1.38 11.32
C THR A 9 0.74 -1.26 10.10
N ASP A 10 0.61 -2.32 9.31
CA ASP A 10 -0.27 -2.34 8.14
C ASP A 10 -1.76 -2.29 8.54
N CYS A 11 -2.16 -2.98 9.61
CA CYS A 11 -3.51 -2.88 10.17
C CYS A 11 -3.81 -1.47 10.71
N HIS A 12 -2.89 -0.87 11.47
CA HIS A 12 -3.04 0.50 11.94
C HIS A 12 -3.16 1.49 10.76
N ARG A 13 -2.35 1.31 9.71
CA ARG A 13 -2.42 2.11 8.49
C ARG A 13 -3.78 1.98 7.81
N ALA A 14 -4.28 0.76 7.65
CA ALA A 14 -5.57 0.49 7.04
C ALA A 14 -6.72 1.13 7.84
N ALA A 15 -6.72 1.02 9.17
CA ALA A 15 -7.71 1.66 10.03
C ALA A 15 -7.64 3.19 9.97
N LEU A 16 -6.43 3.77 9.94
CA LEU A 16 -6.24 5.21 9.77
C LEU A 16 -6.77 5.71 8.42
N GLU A 17 -6.59 4.92 7.35
CA GLU A 17 -7.11 5.28 6.03
C GLU A 17 -8.64 5.43 6.03
N VAL A 18 -9.35 4.61 6.82
CA VAL A 18 -10.81 4.76 7.00
C VAL A 18 -11.14 6.10 7.66
N ILE A 19 -10.39 6.51 8.70
CA ILE A 19 -10.56 7.81 9.36
C ILE A 19 -10.31 8.95 8.35
N LEU A 20 -9.21 8.88 7.59
CA LEU A 20 -8.85 9.92 6.62
C LEU A 20 -9.92 10.06 5.54
N ARG A 21 -10.40 8.95 4.96
CA ARG A 21 -11.46 8.99 3.94
C ARG A 21 -12.78 9.54 4.48
N ARG A 22 -13.11 9.27 5.75
CA ARG A 22 -14.36 9.70 6.37
C ARG A 22 -14.37 11.16 6.81
N HIS A 23 -13.28 11.63 7.41
CA HIS A 23 -13.22 12.96 8.04
C HIS A 23 -12.43 13.98 7.23
N TYR A 24 -11.58 13.52 6.32
CA TYR A 24 -10.70 14.35 5.51
C TYR A 24 -10.77 13.95 4.03
N PRO A 25 -11.94 13.96 3.37
CA PRO A 25 -12.12 13.43 2.01
C PRO A 25 -11.32 14.20 0.95
N SER A 26 -10.96 15.45 1.20
CA SER A 26 -10.09 16.26 0.33
C SER A 26 -8.60 15.97 0.54
N PHE A 27 -8.23 15.22 1.57
CA PHE A 27 -6.86 14.84 1.87
C PHE A 27 -6.51 13.53 1.17
N VAL A 28 -5.52 13.58 0.27
CA VAL A 28 -4.98 12.40 -0.40
C VAL A 28 -3.59 12.11 0.17
N PRO A 29 -3.43 11.10 1.04
CA PRO A 29 -2.13 10.76 1.57
C PRO A 29 -1.25 10.15 0.46
N GLU A 30 -0.03 10.64 0.27
CA GLU A 30 0.94 9.87 -0.53
C GLU A 30 1.38 8.63 0.27
N GLU A 31 1.46 7.46 -0.37
CA GLU A 31 1.78 6.19 0.32
C GLU A 31 3.08 6.22 1.13
N ARG A 32 4.02 7.11 0.77
CA ARG A 32 5.34 7.23 1.38
C ARG A 32 5.30 7.80 2.81
N TRP A 33 4.28 8.59 3.16
CA TRP A 33 4.22 9.28 4.45
C TRP A 33 3.93 8.32 5.61
N LEU A 34 3.12 7.28 5.36
CA LEU A 34 2.68 6.31 6.38
C LEU A 34 3.76 5.27 6.70
N ARG A 35 4.78 5.10 5.84
CA ARG A 35 5.86 4.11 6.01
C ARG A 35 7.02 4.56 6.89
N LYS A 36 7.08 5.85 7.27
CA LYS A 36 8.19 6.44 8.04
C LYS A 36 7.85 6.76 9.49
N LEU A 37 6.76 6.24 10.06
CA LEU A 37 6.46 6.47 11.47
C LEU A 37 7.45 5.69 12.36
N PRO A 38 8.07 6.33 13.37
CA PRO A 38 9.03 5.66 14.24
C PRO A 38 8.38 4.52 15.03
N HIS A 39 9.16 3.47 15.28
CA HIS A 39 8.69 2.18 15.81
C HIS A 39 8.01 2.28 17.20
N ASP A 40 8.25 3.36 17.95
CA ASP A 40 7.61 3.62 19.25
C ASP A 40 6.13 4.01 19.15
N SER A 41 5.68 4.52 17.98
CA SER A 41 4.27 4.85 17.74
C SER A 41 3.37 3.61 17.48
N LEU A 42 3.90 2.40 17.71
CA LEU A 42 3.29 1.13 17.30
C LEU A 42 2.74 0.28 18.47
N SER A 43 2.68 0.79 19.70
CA SER A 43 2.13 0.03 20.84
C SER A 43 0.60 -0.06 20.82
N THR A 44 -0.08 1.01 20.43
CA THR A 44 -1.54 1.08 20.31
C THR A 44 -1.98 1.82 19.05
N PHE A 45 -3.22 1.58 18.61
CA PHE A 45 -3.77 2.32 17.47
C PHE A 45 -3.94 3.82 17.78
N SER A 46 -4.33 4.16 19.02
CA SER A 46 -4.46 5.55 19.45
C SER A 46 -3.15 6.34 19.28
N ALA A 47 -2.04 5.83 19.82
CA ALA A 47 -0.73 6.46 19.66
C ALA A 47 -0.32 6.60 18.19
N TYR A 48 -0.60 5.57 17.38
CA TYR A 48 -0.34 5.60 15.95
C TYR A 48 -1.16 6.69 15.23
N ALA A 49 -2.47 6.77 15.49
CA ALA A 49 -3.37 7.71 14.85
C ALA A 49 -3.00 9.16 15.19
N HIS A 50 -2.72 9.45 16.46
CA HIS A 50 -2.24 10.77 16.88
C HIS A 50 -0.93 11.16 16.20
N ALA A 51 0.06 10.26 16.18
CA ALA A 51 1.34 10.53 15.53
C ALA A 51 1.19 10.73 14.02
N ALA A 52 0.35 9.93 13.35
CA ALA A 52 0.16 10.00 11.91
C ALA A 52 -0.61 11.26 11.50
N LEU A 53 -1.72 11.56 12.16
CA LEU A 53 -2.52 12.77 11.88
C LEU A 53 -1.71 14.04 12.17
N GLY A 54 -0.96 14.07 13.28
CA GLY A 54 -0.09 15.20 13.62
C GLY A 54 0.96 15.50 12.54
N ARG A 55 1.51 14.47 11.89
CA ARG A 55 2.43 14.66 10.75
C ARG A 55 1.78 15.31 9.53
N PHE A 56 0.47 15.17 9.38
CA PHE A 56 -0.31 15.80 8.32
C PHE A 56 -0.85 17.17 8.73
N GLY A 57 -0.57 17.64 9.94
CA GLY A 57 -1.20 18.84 10.50
C GLY A 57 -2.70 18.66 10.74
N LEU A 58 -3.16 17.41 10.85
CA LEU A 58 -4.55 17.05 11.10
C LEU A 58 -4.74 16.70 12.58
N THR A 59 -5.96 16.89 13.05
CA THR A 59 -6.36 16.54 14.42
C THR A 59 -7.14 15.23 14.46
N VAL A 60 -7.21 14.59 15.62
CA VAL A 60 -8.15 13.49 15.82
C VAL A 60 -9.58 14.03 15.72
N PRO A 61 -10.47 13.44 14.90
CA PRO A 61 -11.87 13.86 14.80
C PRO A 61 -12.56 13.87 16.16
N HIS A 62 -13.49 14.81 16.36
CA HIS A 62 -14.15 15.03 17.65
C HIS A 62 -14.86 13.78 18.21
N GLU A 63 -15.39 12.90 17.35
CA GLU A 63 -16.04 11.65 17.79
C GLU A 63 -15.09 10.63 18.44
N PHE A 64 -13.78 10.82 18.26
CA PHE A 64 -12.74 9.98 18.85
C PHE A 64 -11.92 10.72 19.91
N GLN A 65 -12.36 11.90 20.35
CA GLN A 65 -11.71 12.63 21.43
C GLN A 65 -12.25 12.14 22.77
N ASP A 66 -11.39 11.51 23.56
CA ASP A 66 -11.65 11.03 24.90
C ASP A 66 -10.38 11.09 25.77
N ASP A 67 -10.55 10.97 27.08
CA ASP A 67 -9.46 11.15 28.04
C ASP A 67 -8.44 9.99 28.02
N ASP A 68 -8.86 8.80 27.58
CA ASP A 68 -8.10 7.56 27.67
C ASP A 68 -7.77 6.88 26.32
N GLY A 69 -8.25 7.43 25.19
CA GLY A 69 -8.02 6.86 23.85
C GLY A 69 -8.85 5.61 23.54
N SER A 70 -9.84 5.27 24.36
CA SER A 70 -10.68 4.08 24.22
C SER A 70 -11.61 4.11 22.99
N ALA A 71 -12.01 5.30 22.54
CA ALA A 71 -12.84 5.51 21.36
C ALA A 71 -12.08 5.15 20.07
N LEU A 72 -10.81 5.58 19.94
CA LEU A 72 -9.95 5.18 18.83
C LEU A 72 -9.70 3.67 18.85
N GLN A 73 -9.49 3.07 20.02
CA GLN A 73 -9.25 1.64 20.14
C GLN A 73 -10.51 0.83 19.79
N SER A 74 -11.67 1.24 20.29
CA SER A 74 -12.96 0.61 19.95
C SER A 74 -13.28 0.71 18.46
N PHE A 75 -12.98 1.87 17.86
CA PHE A 75 -13.06 2.05 16.41
C PHE A 75 -12.14 1.05 15.70
N TYR A 76 -10.88 0.96 16.10
CA TYR A 76 -9.91 0.02 15.52
C TYR A 76 -10.41 -1.42 15.59
N ASP A 77 -10.89 -1.87 16.74
CA ASP A 77 -11.41 -3.22 16.93
C ASP A 77 -12.64 -3.49 16.05
N SER A 78 -13.46 -2.47 15.80
CA SER A 78 -14.63 -2.56 14.91
C SER A 78 -14.27 -2.69 13.43
N VAL A 79 -13.20 -2.02 12.97
CA VAL A 79 -12.79 -2.03 11.56
C VAL A 79 -11.74 -3.10 11.25
N MET A 80 -11.01 -3.58 12.26
CA MET A 80 -10.01 -4.64 12.17
C MET A 80 -10.34 -5.82 13.09
N PRO A 81 -11.52 -6.46 12.96
CA PRO A 81 -11.94 -7.55 13.86
C PRO A 81 -11.08 -8.81 13.70
N ASN A 82 -10.39 -8.98 12.57
CA ASN A 82 -9.50 -10.12 12.33
C ASN A 82 -8.21 -9.69 11.61
N PRO A 83 -7.17 -9.30 12.37
CA PRO A 83 -5.86 -8.92 11.81
C PRO A 83 -5.18 -10.05 11.01
N THR A 84 -5.46 -11.30 11.35
CA THR A 84 -4.89 -12.47 10.65
C THR A 84 -5.42 -12.58 9.23
N SER A 85 -6.72 -12.38 9.02
CA SER A 85 -7.32 -12.36 7.68
C SER A 85 -6.73 -11.25 6.82
N PHE A 86 -6.49 -10.07 7.39
CA PHE A 86 -5.80 -8.97 6.70
C PHE A 86 -4.38 -9.37 6.28
N ALA A 87 -3.61 -9.99 7.17
CA ALA A 87 -2.26 -10.47 6.87
C ALA A 87 -2.25 -11.52 5.74
N CYS A 88 -3.22 -12.45 5.74
CA CYS A 88 -3.39 -13.42 4.66
C CYS A 88 -3.69 -12.75 3.32
N PHE A 89 -4.60 -11.77 3.32
CA PHE A 89 -4.90 -11.00 2.13
C PHE A 89 -3.68 -10.23 1.62
N ASP A 90 -2.94 -9.55 2.49
CA ASP A 90 -1.76 -8.80 2.07
C ASP A 90 -0.64 -9.71 1.54
N ALA A 91 -0.47 -10.90 2.14
CA ALA A 91 0.44 -11.92 1.64
C ALA A 91 0.04 -12.38 0.23
N LEU A 92 -1.25 -12.68 0.01
CA LEU A 92 -1.77 -13.05 -1.31
C LEU A 92 -1.58 -11.92 -2.33
N ARG A 93 -1.92 -10.68 -1.96
CA ARG A 93 -1.72 -9.48 -2.80
C ARG A 93 -0.25 -9.29 -3.17
N THR A 94 0.65 -9.47 -2.21
CA THR A 94 2.09 -9.33 -2.41
C THR A 94 2.64 -10.43 -3.30
N ALA A 95 2.18 -11.67 -3.15
CA ALA A 95 2.58 -12.81 -3.97
C ALA A 95 2.02 -12.75 -5.40
N LEU A 96 0.76 -12.36 -5.57
CA LEU A 96 0.08 -12.34 -6.87
C LEU A 96 0.35 -11.07 -7.67
N GLY A 97 0.62 -9.95 -7.01
CA GLY A 97 0.85 -8.66 -7.66
C GLY A 97 1.86 -8.71 -8.81
N PRO A 98 3.08 -9.25 -8.61
CA PRO A 98 4.08 -9.39 -9.68
C PRO A 98 3.61 -10.24 -10.87
N SER A 99 2.85 -11.31 -10.60
CA SER A 99 2.31 -12.19 -11.65
C SER A 99 1.24 -11.50 -12.50
N ILE A 100 0.38 -10.68 -11.87
CA ILE A 100 -0.63 -9.87 -12.56
C ILE A 100 0.07 -8.79 -13.40
N GLU A 101 1.04 -8.08 -12.83
CA GLU A 101 1.82 -7.05 -13.52
C GLU A 101 2.53 -7.62 -14.75
N THR A 102 3.17 -8.78 -14.60
CA THR A 102 3.87 -9.47 -15.70
C THR A 102 2.90 -9.93 -16.79
N SER A 103 1.75 -10.49 -16.41
CA SER A 103 0.71 -10.90 -17.37
C SER A 103 0.23 -9.72 -18.22
N LEU A 104 -0.01 -8.56 -17.61
CA LEU A 104 -0.40 -7.33 -18.32
C LEU A 104 0.71 -6.81 -19.25
N LEU A 105 1.97 -6.88 -18.83
CA LEU A 105 3.10 -6.48 -19.65
C LEU A 105 3.32 -7.42 -20.84
N LEU A 106 3.11 -8.72 -20.64
CA LEU A 106 3.15 -9.73 -21.71
C LEU A 106 2.05 -9.51 -22.74
N ASP A 107 0.82 -9.27 -22.30
CA ASP A 107 -0.30 -8.95 -23.20
C ASP A 107 0.03 -7.74 -24.09
N ARG A 108 0.52 -6.65 -23.49
CA ARG A 108 0.95 -5.45 -24.24
C ARG A 108 2.12 -5.73 -25.17
N ALA A 109 3.10 -6.54 -24.76
CA ALA A 109 4.22 -6.94 -25.61
C ALA A 109 3.74 -7.74 -26.83
N LEU A 110 2.81 -8.67 -26.62
CA LEU A 110 2.19 -9.45 -27.70
C LEU A 110 1.41 -8.55 -28.66
N TYR A 111 0.63 -7.61 -28.15
CA TYR A 111 -0.08 -6.63 -28.98
C TYR A 111 0.88 -5.82 -29.87
N LEU A 112 1.98 -5.31 -29.31
CA LEU A 112 2.96 -4.54 -30.07
C LEU A 112 3.67 -5.39 -31.13
N LYS A 113 4.02 -6.63 -30.79
CA LYS A 113 4.74 -7.54 -31.69
C LYS A 113 3.86 -8.10 -32.80
N ILE A 114 2.64 -8.52 -32.47
CA ILE A 114 1.76 -9.26 -33.38
C ILE A 114 0.86 -8.28 -34.15
N ASN A 115 0.15 -7.39 -33.46
CA ASN A 115 -0.86 -6.53 -34.08
C ASN A 115 -0.22 -5.30 -34.73
N GLN A 116 0.73 -4.66 -34.04
CA GLN A 116 1.39 -3.46 -34.53
C GLN A 116 2.67 -3.76 -35.34
N ARG A 117 3.10 -5.03 -35.38
CA ARG A 117 4.30 -5.49 -36.08
C ARG A 117 5.56 -4.67 -35.75
N VAL A 118 5.67 -4.23 -34.49
CA VAL A 118 6.85 -3.49 -34.03
C VAL A 118 8.03 -4.47 -34.00
N PRO A 119 9.13 -4.17 -34.71
CA PRO A 119 10.21 -5.13 -34.92
C PRO A 119 11.01 -5.43 -33.64
N HIS A 120 11.12 -4.45 -32.75
CA HIS A 120 11.86 -4.57 -31.50
C HIS A 120 10.92 -4.32 -30.33
N VAL A 121 10.59 -5.38 -29.60
CA VAL A 121 9.80 -5.35 -28.36
C VAL A 121 10.48 -6.26 -27.35
N ALA A 122 10.76 -5.76 -26.16
CA ALA A 122 11.42 -6.49 -25.09
C ALA A 122 10.84 -6.16 -23.71
N LEU A 123 10.85 -7.15 -22.84
CA LEU A 123 10.60 -7.00 -21.41
C LEU A 123 11.94 -7.05 -20.69
N VAL A 124 12.32 -5.97 -20.00
CA VAL A 124 13.64 -5.79 -19.39
C VAL A 124 13.49 -5.65 -17.88
N PRO A 125 14.14 -6.50 -17.05
CA PRO A 125 14.15 -6.31 -15.61
C PRO A 125 14.92 -5.02 -15.26
N LEU A 126 14.32 -4.13 -14.46
CA LEU A 126 14.97 -2.88 -14.03
C LEU A 126 15.71 -3.04 -12.70
N PHE A 127 15.24 -3.92 -11.82
CA PHE A 127 15.82 -4.16 -10.50
C PHE A 127 16.13 -5.64 -10.29
N ASP A 128 17.06 -5.89 -9.36
CA ASP A 128 17.31 -7.23 -8.84
C ASP A 128 16.01 -7.75 -8.17
N PRO A 129 15.48 -8.92 -8.56
CA PRO A 129 14.26 -9.49 -7.98
C PRO A 129 14.38 -9.74 -6.47
N CYS A 130 15.60 -9.91 -5.94
CA CYS A 130 15.85 -10.02 -4.51
C CYS A 130 15.74 -8.68 -3.77
N VAL A 131 15.96 -7.56 -4.47
CA VAL A 131 15.86 -6.19 -3.92
C VAL A 131 14.48 -5.60 -4.13
N SER A 132 13.88 -5.82 -5.30
CA SER A 132 12.50 -5.46 -5.61
C SER A 132 11.88 -6.53 -6.52
N PRO A 133 10.87 -7.27 -6.06
CA PRO A 133 10.20 -8.28 -6.88
C PRO A 133 9.38 -7.68 -8.03
N ARG A 134 9.25 -6.35 -8.08
CA ARG A 134 8.58 -5.61 -9.16
C ARG A 134 9.57 -4.74 -9.88
N SER A 135 9.63 -4.90 -11.20
CA SER A 135 10.01 -3.87 -12.19
C SER A 135 10.47 -4.51 -13.50
N VAL A 136 9.52 -4.84 -14.36
CA VAL A 136 9.84 -5.18 -15.75
C VAL A 136 9.41 -3.99 -16.61
N ALA A 137 10.32 -3.44 -17.40
CA ALA A 137 10.02 -2.42 -18.38
C ALA A 137 9.67 -3.05 -19.73
N LEU A 138 8.56 -2.62 -20.31
CA LEU A 138 8.26 -2.87 -21.72
C LEU A 138 8.94 -1.81 -22.57
N VAL A 139 9.92 -2.21 -23.36
CA VAL A 139 10.64 -1.34 -24.30
C VAL A 139 10.27 -1.75 -25.71
N ALA A 140 9.93 -0.78 -26.56
CA ALA A 140 9.62 -1.01 -27.95
C ALA A 140 10.21 0.08 -28.84
N CYS A 141 10.88 -0.31 -29.93
CA CYS A 141 11.45 0.63 -30.90
C CYS A 141 10.72 0.46 -32.24
N LYS A 142 10.03 1.53 -32.66
CA LYS A 142 9.50 1.65 -34.01
C LYS A 142 10.63 2.05 -34.94
N GLN A 143 10.71 1.43 -36.12
CA GLN A 143 11.64 1.92 -37.14
C GLN A 143 11.21 3.34 -37.58
N PRO A 144 12.17 4.28 -37.75
CA PRO A 144 11.86 5.55 -38.38
C PRO A 144 11.33 5.30 -39.79
N LEU A 145 10.30 6.06 -40.17
CA LEU A 145 9.71 6.06 -41.51
C LEU A 145 10.72 6.54 -42.56
#